data_AF-A0A158QK01-F1
#
_entry.id   AF-A0A158QK01-F1
#
_cell.length_a   1.000
_cell.length_b   1.000
_cell.length_c   1.000
_cell.angle_alpha   90.00
_cell.angle_beta   90.00
_cell.angle_gamma   90.00
#
_symmetry.space_group_name_H-M   'P 1'
#
loop_
_entity.id
_entity.type
_entity.pdbx_description
1 polymer ?
#
loop_
_entity_poly.entity_id
_entity_poly.type
_entity_poly.pdbx_seq_one_letter_code
_entity_poly.pdbx_strand_id
1 'polypeptide(L)' 'MNLLRDLTSHASSQGVKLRSFVRKWTLPESVNLDAVRTQLNDSGHLSIEAPKVIEASSQRRAIPIERAPSHD' A
#
# COMPACT_ATOMS: atom_id res chain seq x y z
N MET A 1 -2.67 -11.50 -3.49
CA MET A 1 -2.18 -11.83 -4.84
C MET A 1 -2.73 -10.78 -5.80
N ASN A 2 -1.95 -9.74 -6.12
CA ASN A 2 -2.42 -8.67 -7.00
C ASN A 2 -1.96 -8.96 -8.43
N LEU A 3 -2.93 -9.23 -9.30
CA LEU A 3 -2.73 -9.55 -10.70
C LEU A 3 -2.37 -8.26 -11.45
N LEU A 4 -1.08 -8.04 -11.74
CA LEU A 4 -0.64 -7.02 -12.69
C LEU A 4 -0.85 -7.57 -14.11
N ARG A 5 -1.83 -7.03 -14.84
CA ARG A 5 -1.95 -7.28 -16.28
C ARG A 5 -1.26 -6.11 -17.00
N ASP A 6 -0.11 -6.39 -17.61
CA ASP A 6 0.52 -5.47 -18.53
C ASP A 6 -0.23 -5.52 -19.87
N LEU A 7 -0.87 -4.41 -20.25
CA LEU A 7 -1.41 -4.22 -21.60
C LEU A 7 -0.31 -3.56 -22.44
N THR A 8 0.37 -4.35 -23.26
CA THR A 8 1.39 -3.84 -24.18
C THR A 8 0.89 -3.96 -25.62
N SER A 9 0.65 -2.84 -26.30
CA SER A 9 0.46 -2.82 -27.75
C SER A 9 1.83 -2.65 -28.43
N HIS A 10 2.15 -3.54 -29.38
CA HIS A 10 3.42 -3.52 -30.10
C HIS A 10 3.19 -3.10 -31.55
N ALA A 11 3.89 -2.06 -32.00
CA ALA A 11 4.11 -1.80 -33.42
C ALA A 11 5.48 -1.16 -33.65
N SER A 12 6.26 -1.71 -34.58
CA SER A 12 7.48 -1.08 -35.13
C SER A 12 7.62 -1.48 -36.60
N SER A 13 7.76 -0.53 -37.53
CA SER A 13 9.07 0.06 -37.86
C SER A 13 9.17 1.61 -37.86
N GLN A 14 8.09 2.36 -37.65
CA GLN A 14 8.11 3.80 -37.27
C GLN A 14 7.03 4.08 -36.21
N GLY A 15 6.92 3.17 -35.22
CA GLY A 15 5.76 3.11 -34.31
C GLY A 15 6.04 3.69 -32.92
N VAL A 16 5.07 4.45 -32.41
CA VAL A 16 5.00 4.89 -31.00
C VAL A 16 4.80 3.66 -30.11
N LYS A 17 5.67 3.47 -29.12
CA LYS A 17 5.51 2.43 -28.09
C LYS A 17 4.68 2.97 -26.94
N LEU A 18 3.46 2.45 -26.78
CA LEU A 18 2.58 2.76 -25.66
C LEU A 18 2.59 1.62 -24.65
N ARG A 19 2.76 1.94 -23.36
CA ARG A 19 2.62 0.98 -22.26
C ARG A 19 1.45 1.40 -21.38
N SER A 20 0.54 0.48 -21.12
CA SER A 20 -0.62 0.70 -20.24
C SER A 20 -0.67 -0.42 -19.21
N PHE A 21 -0.93 -0.07 -17.94
CA PHE A 21 -1.09 -1.05 -16.88
C PHE A 21 -2.25 -0.68 -15.97
N VAL A 22 -2.90 -1.69 -15.40
CA VAL A 22 -3.93 -1.53 -14.37
C VAL A 22 -3.49 -2.30 -13.14
N ARG A 23 -3.41 -1.60 -12.00
CA ARG A 23 -3.13 -2.20 -10.68
C ARG A 23 -4.39 -2.14 -9.82
N LYS A 24 -4.73 -3.26 -9.20
CA LYS A 24 -5.83 -3.38 -8.23
C LYS A 24 -5.25 -3.88 -6.91
N TRP A 25 -5.66 -3.24 -5.83
CA TRP A 25 -5.29 -3.61 -4.46
C TRP A 25 -6.56 -3.78 -3.63
N THR A 26 -6.59 -4.83 -2.81
CA THR A 26 -7.54 -4.92 -1.70
C THR A 26 -6.91 -4.22 -0.50
N LEU A 27 -7.57 -3.18 0.00
CA LEU A 27 -7.10 -2.42 1.14
C LEU A 27 -7.67 -3.01 2.45
N PRO A 28 -6.95 -2.90 3.58
CA PRO A 28 -7.51 -3.19 4.89
C PRO A 28 -8.73 -2.30 5.20
N GLU A 29 -9.66 -2.81 6.02
CA GLU A 29 -10.85 -2.05 6.45
C GLU A 29 -10.50 -0.78 7.24
N SER A 30 -9.38 -0.79 7.97
CA SER A 30 -8.94 0.33 8.80
C SER A 30 -8.27 1.47 8.01
N VAL A 31 -8.46 1.54 6.69
CA VAL A 31 -7.86 2.58 5.84
C VAL A 31 -8.79 3.77 5.74
N ASN A 32 -8.24 4.98 5.89
CA ASN A 32 -8.97 6.21 5.56
C ASN A 32 -8.92 6.43 4.05
N LEU A 33 -10.01 6.09 3.36
CA LEU A 33 -10.10 6.19 1.90
C LEU A 33 -10.04 7.64 1.40
N ASP A 34 -10.54 8.61 2.18
CA ASP A 34 -10.51 10.04 1.82
C ASP A 34 -9.09 10.62 1.89
N ALA A 35 -8.18 9.96 2.62
CA ALA A 35 -6.79 10.38 2.80
C ALA A 35 -5.81 9.65 1.86
N VAL A 36 -6.30 8.82 0.93
CA VAL A 36 -5.45 8.15 -0.06
C VAL A 36 -4.77 9.20 -0.94
N ARG A 37 -3.45 9.07 -1.10
CA ARG A 37 -2.66 10.00 -1.89
C ARG A 37 -1.68 9.30 -2.80
N THR A 38 -1.29 10.01 -3.86
CA THR A 38 -0.32 9.53 -4.84
C THR A 38 0.81 10.52 -5.01
N GLN A 39 2.00 10.01 -5.30
CA GLN A 39 3.18 10.82 -5.59
C GLN A 39 3.96 10.16 -6.72
N LEU A 40 4.31 10.94 -7.75
CA LEU A 40 5.26 10.55 -8.77
C LEU A 40 6.56 11.32 -8.51
N ASN A 41 7.67 10.61 -8.41
CA ASN A 41 8.98 11.24 -8.24
C ASN A 41 9.70 11.42 -9.59
N ASP A 42 10.85 12.12 -9.56
CA ASP A 42 11.65 12.41 -10.76
C ASP A 42 12.24 11.15 -11.42
N SER A 43 12.31 10.03 -10.69
CA SER A 43 12.72 8.74 -11.26
C SER A 43 11.57 7.98 -11.94
N GLY A 44 10.36 8.55 -12.00
CA GLY A 44 9.19 7.92 -12.62
C GLY A 44 8.55 6.81 -11.76
N HIS A 45 8.81 6.78 -10.45
CA HIS A 45 8.16 5.85 -9.53
C HIS A 45 6.88 6.45 -8.96
N LEU A 46 5.76 5.80 -9.24
CA LEU A 46 4.47 6.12 -8.64
C LEU A 46 4.32 5.41 -7.29
N SER A 47 4.25 6.19 -6.22
CA SER A 47 3.89 5.76 -4.87
C SER A 47 2.42 6.05 -4.60
N ILE A 48 1.73 5.09 -3.95
CA ILE A 48 0.34 5.22 -3.50
C ILE A 48 0.32 4.91 -2.01
N GLU A 49 -0.12 5.87 -1.21
CA GLU A 49 -0.20 5.75 0.24
C GLU A 49 -1.66 5.76 0.68
N ALA A 50 -2.03 4.81 1.54
CA ALA A 50 -3.36 4.64 2.09
C ALA A 50 -3.27 4.68 3.62
N PRO A 51 -3.37 5.87 4.24
CA PRO A 51 -3.18 6.03 5.68
C PRO A 51 -4.19 5.21 6.47
N LYS A 52 -3.75 4.66 7.60
CA LYS A 52 -4.65 4.03 8.56
C LYS A 52 -5.54 5.08 9.21
N VAL A 53 -6.79 4.76 9.49
CA VAL A 53 -7.64 5.51 10.42
C VAL A 53 -6.92 5.56 11.76
N ILE A 54 -6.49 6.75 12.16
CA ILE A 54 -5.98 6.96 13.51
C ILE A 54 -7.21 7.15 14.38
N GLU A 55 -7.74 6.05 14.90
CA GLU A 55 -8.51 6.18 16.13
C GLU A 55 -7.54 6.75 17.15
N ALA A 56 -7.83 7.95 17.67
CA ALA A 56 -7.09 8.51 18.78
C ALA A 56 -7.18 7.48 19.91
N SER A 57 -6.16 6.64 20.06
CA SER A 57 -6.09 5.65 21.13
C SER A 57 -5.99 6.45 22.41
N SER A 58 -7.13 6.79 22.99
CA SER A 58 -7.24 7.56 24.22
C SER A 58 -6.72 6.78 25.43
N GLN A 59 -6.29 5.53 25.23
CA GLN A 59 -5.83 4.65 26.30
C GLN A 59 -4.54 3.92 25.90
N ARG A 60 -3.42 4.64 25.87
CA ARG A 60 -2.12 3.97 26.11
C ARG A 60 -2.17 3.42 27.53
N ARG A 61 -2.20 2.09 27.68
CA ARG A 61 -2.09 1.43 28.99
C ARG A 61 -0.68 0.87 29.15
N ALA A 62 -0.08 1.11 30.32
CA ALA A 62 1.16 0.44 30.69
C ALA A 62 0.84 -1.04 30.96
N ILE A 63 1.52 -1.95 30.26
CA ILE A 63 1.46 -3.39 30.51
C ILE A 63 2.79 -3.77 31.18
N PRO A 64 2.81 -4.06 32.50
CA PRO A 64 4.01 -4.52 33.19
C PRO A 64 4.47 -5.87 32.63
N ILE A 65 5.79 -6.03 32.48
CA ILE A 65 6.40 -7.32 32.12
C ILE A 65 6.66 -8.08 33.43
N GLU A 66 5.92 -9.16 33.67
CA GLU A 66 6.10 -10.04 34.82
C GLU A 66 6.86 -11.32 34.44
N ARG A 67 7.64 -11.87 35.36
CA ARG A 67 8.34 -13.16 35.15
C ARG A 67 7.31 -14.29 35.14
N ALA A 68 7.47 -15.25 34.23
CA ALA A 68 6.67 -16.47 34.23
C ALA A 68 6.86 -17.22 35.56
N PRO A 69 5.82 -17.88 36.10
CA PRO A 69 5.93 -18.69 37.30
C PRO A 69 6.94 -19.83 37.07
N SER A 70 7.83 -20.05 38.03
CA SER A 70 8.74 -21.20 38.04
C SER A 70 7.95 -22.48 38.35
N HIS A 71 8.14 -23.51 37.54
CA HIS A 71 7.66 -24.87 37.83
C HIS A 71 8.80 -25.61 38.56
N ASP A 72 8.55 -26.06 39.79
CA ASP A 72 9.43 -26.96 40.56
C ASP A 72 9.33 -28.42 40.07
#